data_AF-A0A0E0A6X1-F1
#
_entry.id   AF-A0A0E0A6X1-F1
#
_cell.length_a   1.000
_cell.length_b   1.000
_cell.length_c   1.000
_cell.angle_alpha   90.00
_cell.angle_beta   90.00
_cell.angle_gamma   90.00
#
_symmetry.space_group_name_H-M   'P 1'
#
loop_
_entity.id
_entity.type
_entity.pdbx_description
1 polymer ?
#
loop_
_entity_poly.entity_id
_entity_poly.type
_entity_poly.pdbx_seq_one_letter_code
_entity_poly.pdbx_strand_id
1 'polypeptide(L)'
;MASCMMIPIIVLILVSMAANALADDRRQLQLMQDPAAGDVLSYHGGAVLSGDIPVSIVWYGKFAPSQKDIVVDFVQSLTSTSSSSQRAATPSAAQWWSTLATVYLSNATTGGGGKPAAATRVVLSGQVSDEEYSLGKTLTLVQVFQLAAGAAPKRGAVVLVLTDPDVVVEGFCSVRCGVHGSDAGAGYAYAWVGNAERQCPGQCAWPFAAPPYGPQGSPLGAPNGDVGTDGMVVTLASTLAGAVTNPFGDAYYQGDKDAALEACTACAGVYGSGSYPGYAGKVLVDEANGGSYNAIGGGGKRFLLPAIYNPATTGYCSTTVVAMVAALVVMSLAGVSMAARRVPALLKSHVGDGISYHGGAVLGGDIPVTLVWYGKFKPAQKAIVVDFLLSLTATPPNATTPSAAQWWGAIAAGYLSSNATNVTTAARVVLANQTSDEEYSLGKSLTLVEVFQLAAGVVPDRGDLVVVLTDRDVAVEGFCSARCGVHGSDAGAGYAYAWAGDAERQCPGQCAWPFAKPPYGPKGEAALVPPNGDVGADGVVATLAGVLAGAVTNPFGDGYYLGDKDAALEACSACAGAYGSDSYPGYAGKVLVDETTGGSYNAVGAHGRKYLLPAVYDPATSRCTTLV
;
A
#
# COMPACT_ATOMS: atom_id res chain seq x y z
N MET A 1 26.95 61.30 9.38
CA MET A 1 26.60 60.80 8.04
C MET A 1 26.87 59.30 7.86
N ALA A 2 26.64 58.47 8.89
CA ALA A 2 26.81 57.00 8.79
C ALA A 2 25.48 56.22 8.89
N SER A 3 24.41 56.82 9.44
CA SER A 3 23.10 56.16 9.56
C SER A 3 22.20 56.24 8.33
N CYS A 4 22.43 57.17 7.39
CA CYS A 4 21.58 57.31 6.20
C CYS A 4 21.90 56.32 5.07
N MET A 5 23.06 55.66 5.10
CA MET A 5 23.47 54.72 4.04
C MET A 5 23.22 53.25 4.38
N MET A 6 22.87 52.91 5.63
CA MET A 6 22.61 51.51 6.00
C MET A 6 21.24 51.00 5.54
N ILE A 7 20.23 51.88 5.47
CA ILE A 7 18.87 51.51 5.06
C ILE A 7 18.81 51.03 3.59
N PRO A 8 19.40 51.74 2.59
CA PRO A 8 19.35 51.25 1.21
C PRO A 8 20.16 49.97 0.99
N ILE A 9 21.23 49.74 1.76
CA ILE A 9 22.05 48.52 1.68
C ILE A 9 21.27 47.31 2.24
N ILE A 10 20.56 47.48 3.36
CA ILE A 10 19.73 46.42 3.95
C ILE A 10 18.56 46.06 3.02
N VAL A 11 17.93 47.05 2.37
CA VAL A 11 16.88 46.82 1.39
C VAL A 11 17.42 46.07 0.16
N LEU A 12 18.62 46.41 -0.32
CA LEU A 12 19.24 45.69 -1.45
C LEU A 12 19.56 44.23 -1.12
N ILE A 13 20.03 43.95 0.10
CA ILE A 13 20.32 42.59 0.58
C ILE A 13 19.02 41.78 0.71
N LEU A 14 17.96 42.37 1.25
CA LEU A 14 16.65 41.71 1.36
C LEU A 14 16.01 41.43 -0.01
N VAL A 15 16.17 42.33 -0.99
CA VAL A 15 15.69 42.12 -2.37
C VAL A 15 16.52 41.05 -3.10
N SER A 16 17.83 40.98 -2.87
CA SER A 16 18.70 39.93 -3.42
C SER A 16 18.39 38.54 -2.84
N MET A 17 18.09 38.47 -1.53
CA MET A 17 17.65 37.24 -0.87
C MET A 17 16.25 36.79 -1.32
N ALA A 18 15.33 37.73 -1.58
CA ALA A 18 14.01 37.42 -2.13
C ALA A 18 14.07 36.98 -3.61
N ALA A 19 14.97 37.57 -4.41
CA ALA A 19 15.19 37.16 -5.80
C ALA A 19 15.78 35.75 -5.92
N ASN A 20 16.68 35.36 -5.00
CA ASN A 20 17.20 33.99 -4.93
C ASN A 20 16.13 32.99 -4.43
N ALA A 21 15.27 33.38 -3.49
CA ALA A 21 14.16 32.54 -3.05
C ALA A 21 13.11 32.31 -4.16
N LEU A 22 12.79 33.35 -4.94
CA LEU A 22 11.86 33.23 -6.08
C LEU A 22 12.48 32.53 -7.30
N ALA A 23 13.81 32.57 -7.44
CA ALA A 23 14.54 31.81 -8.45
C ALA A 23 14.65 30.32 -8.08
N ASP A 24 14.82 29.98 -6.80
CA ASP A 24 14.74 28.60 -6.30
C ASP A 24 13.31 28.04 -6.39
N ASP A 25 12.28 28.83 -6.10
CA ASP A 25 10.87 28.41 -6.29
C ASP A 25 10.52 28.21 -7.78
N ARG A 26 11.02 29.07 -8.68
CA ARG A 26 10.86 28.85 -10.14
C ARG A 26 11.65 27.64 -10.63
N ARG A 27 12.82 27.35 -10.07
CA ARG A 27 13.62 26.17 -10.41
C ARG A 27 13.03 24.89 -9.79
N GLN A 28 12.33 24.98 -8.66
CA GLN A 28 11.52 23.89 -8.07
C GLN A 28 10.21 23.62 -8.83
N LEU A 29 9.55 24.65 -9.36
CA LEU A 29 8.37 24.48 -10.23
C LEU A 29 8.75 23.95 -11.63
N GLN A 30 9.97 24.21 -12.09
CA GLN A 30 10.45 23.81 -13.41
C GLN A 30 11.24 22.49 -13.43
N LEU A 31 11.48 21.85 -12.28
CA LEU A 31 11.95 20.46 -12.18
C LEU A 31 10.81 19.43 -12.09
N MET A 32 9.56 19.87 -12.25
CA MET A 32 8.37 19.03 -12.41
C MET A 32 8.20 18.58 -13.88
N GLN A 33 9.30 18.35 -14.59
CA GLN A 33 9.28 17.94 -15.99
C GLN A 33 9.07 16.41 -16.08
N ASP A 34 7.84 16.06 -16.46
CA ASP A 34 7.30 14.83 -17.04
C ASP A 34 7.92 13.46 -16.66
N PRO A 35 7.15 12.54 -16.04
CA PRO A 35 7.34 11.12 -16.29
C PRO A 35 7.07 10.85 -17.78
N ALA A 36 7.94 10.07 -18.41
CA ALA A 36 7.75 9.58 -19.77
C ALA A 36 6.36 8.93 -19.91
N ALA A 37 5.67 9.24 -21.00
CA ALA A 37 4.39 8.66 -21.39
C ALA A 37 4.47 7.12 -21.38
N GLY A 38 3.86 6.50 -20.37
CA GLY A 38 3.83 5.06 -20.18
C GLY A 38 2.48 4.58 -19.68
N ASP A 39 2.03 5.02 -18.50
CA ASP A 39 0.77 4.53 -17.91
C ASP A 39 -0.01 5.68 -17.26
N VAL A 40 -1.01 6.19 -17.98
CA VAL A 40 -1.99 7.17 -17.47
C VAL A 40 -3.33 6.47 -17.41
N LEU A 41 -4.04 6.57 -16.27
CA LEU A 41 -5.43 6.16 -16.14
C LEU A 41 -6.26 6.70 -17.31
N SER A 42 -6.68 5.79 -18.19
CA SER A 42 -7.25 6.11 -19.50
C SER A 42 -8.68 5.57 -19.61
N TYR A 43 -9.44 6.14 -20.54
CA TYR A 43 -10.78 5.66 -20.88
C TYR A 43 -10.70 4.61 -21.99
N HIS A 44 -11.27 3.43 -21.75
CA HIS A 44 -11.23 2.27 -22.64
C HIS A 44 -12.53 2.05 -23.41
N GLY A 45 -13.43 3.04 -23.42
CA GLY A 45 -14.65 3.05 -24.24
C GLY A 45 -15.87 2.37 -23.61
N GLY A 46 -15.74 1.83 -22.41
CA GLY A 46 -16.83 1.21 -21.65
C GLY A 46 -17.80 2.19 -21.00
N ALA A 47 -18.85 1.67 -20.38
CA ALA A 47 -19.89 2.50 -19.79
C ALA A 47 -19.48 3.05 -18.41
N VAL A 48 -19.91 4.29 -18.13
CA VAL A 48 -19.90 4.88 -16.78
C VAL A 48 -21.34 5.11 -16.32
N LEU A 49 -21.55 5.20 -15.01
CA LEU A 49 -22.86 5.58 -14.47
C LEU A 49 -23.02 7.10 -14.51
N SER A 50 -24.16 7.59 -15.00
CA SER A 50 -24.45 9.02 -15.16
C SER A 50 -25.92 9.35 -14.92
N GLY A 51 -26.25 10.64 -14.75
CA GLY A 51 -27.60 11.08 -14.37
C GLY A 51 -27.88 10.85 -12.89
N ASP A 52 -29.13 10.57 -12.53
CA ASP A 52 -29.48 10.17 -11.17
C ASP A 52 -29.11 8.69 -10.97
N ILE A 53 -28.13 8.42 -10.12
CA ILE A 53 -27.64 7.09 -9.74
C ILE A 53 -28.34 6.68 -8.44
N PRO A 54 -29.32 5.74 -8.49
CA PRO A 54 -29.94 5.22 -7.29
C PRO A 54 -28.93 4.37 -6.50
N VAL A 55 -28.71 4.72 -5.25
CA VAL A 55 -27.86 3.95 -4.32
C VAL A 55 -28.74 3.30 -3.29
N SER A 56 -28.61 1.99 -3.09
CA SER A 56 -29.29 1.25 -2.02
C SER A 56 -28.28 0.64 -1.08
N ILE A 57 -28.64 0.44 0.19
CA ILE A 57 -27.73 -0.11 1.20
C ILE A 57 -28.29 -1.41 1.77
N VAL A 58 -27.50 -2.48 1.72
CA VAL A 58 -27.73 -3.75 2.40
C VAL A 58 -26.83 -3.78 3.63
N TRP A 59 -27.43 -3.68 4.81
CA TRP A 59 -26.77 -3.81 6.10
C TRP A 59 -26.76 -5.28 6.52
N TYR A 60 -25.65 -5.97 6.35
CA TYR A 60 -25.52 -7.39 6.70
C TYR A 60 -24.82 -7.54 8.06
N GLY A 61 -25.61 -7.88 9.08
CA GLY A 61 -25.21 -7.90 10.48
C GLY A 61 -25.75 -6.73 11.30
N LYS A 62 -25.24 -6.61 12.53
CA LYS A 62 -25.77 -5.75 13.60
C LYS A 62 -25.05 -4.41 13.66
N PHE A 63 -25.47 -3.50 12.78
CA PHE A 63 -25.00 -2.11 12.80
C PHE A 63 -25.78 -1.26 13.81
N ALA A 64 -25.06 -0.53 14.66
CA ALA A 64 -25.67 0.44 15.56
C ALA A 64 -26.32 1.60 14.77
N PRO A 65 -27.38 2.24 15.29
CA PRO A 65 -27.99 3.40 14.64
C PRO A 65 -27.00 4.52 14.32
N SER A 66 -26.02 4.77 15.19
CA SER A 66 -24.95 5.75 14.96
C SER A 66 -24.05 5.38 13.78
N GLN A 67 -23.77 4.09 13.57
CA GLN A 67 -22.97 3.62 12.45
C GLN A 67 -23.74 3.76 11.13
N LYS A 68 -25.02 3.39 11.12
CA LYS A 68 -25.92 3.60 9.96
C LYS A 68 -26.00 5.10 9.61
N ASP A 69 -26.13 5.97 10.60
CA ASP A 69 -26.19 7.43 10.45
C ASP A 69 -24.94 8.02 9.74
N ILE A 70 -23.74 7.58 10.12
CA ILE A 70 -22.48 8.05 9.50
C ILE A 70 -22.44 7.76 7.99
N VAL A 71 -22.74 6.52 7.60
CA VAL A 71 -22.69 6.11 6.18
C VAL A 71 -23.83 6.73 5.39
N VAL A 72 -25.04 6.79 5.96
CA VAL A 72 -26.20 7.43 5.30
C VAL A 72 -25.93 8.91 5.05
N ASP A 73 -25.37 9.62 6.04
CA ASP A 73 -24.96 11.01 5.85
C ASP A 73 -23.90 11.13 4.75
N PHE A 74 -22.90 10.25 4.70
CA PHE A 74 -21.90 10.25 3.63
C PHE A 74 -22.55 10.15 2.24
N VAL A 75 -23.42 9.15 2.02
CA VAL A 75 -24.09 8.94 0.72
C VAL A 75 -24.96 10.14 0.34
N GLN A 76 -25.73 10.69 1.29
CA GLN A 76 -26.58 11.86 1.05
C GLN A 76 -25.75 13.14 0.82
N SER A 77 -24.55 13.20 1.37
CA SER A 77 -23.65 14.35 1.25
C SER A 77 -22.99 14.49 -0.12
N LEU A 78 -22.90 13.42 -0.91
CA LEU A 78 -22.22 13.44 -2.21
C LEU A 78 -22.89 14.39 -3.21
N THR A 79 -24.22 14.50 -3.21
CA THR A 79 -24.95 15.46 -4.06
C THR A 79 -25.98 16.29 -3.32
N SER A 80 -25.69 16.62 -2.06
CA SER A 80 -26.54 17.52 -1.28
C SER A 80 -26.62 18.90 -1.94
N THR A 81 -27.84 19.32 -2.28
CA THR A 81 -28.13 20.67 -2.73
C THR A 81 -28.38 21.52 -1.49
N SER A 82 -27.34 22.08 -0.89
CA SER A 82 -27.47 22.98 0.26
C SER A 82 -28.17 24.29 -0.16
N SER A 83 -29.51 24.29 -0.08
CA SER A 83 -30.39 25.41 -0.37
C SER A 83 -30.77 26.24 0.87
N SER A 84 -30.12 26.04 2.02
CA SER A 84 -30.34 26.83 3.22
C SER A 84 -29.03 27.44 3.71
N SER A 85 -28.95 28.78 3.68
CA SER A 85 -28.25 29.77 4.55
C SER A 85 -27.02 29.43 5.42
N GLN A 86 -26.62 28.17 5.62
CA GLN A 86 -25.31 27.79 6.10
C GLN A 86 -24.33 27.91 4.93
N ARG A 87 -23.29 28.74 5.08
CA ARG A 87 -22.14 28.73 4.15
C ARG A 87 -21.78 27.27 3.88
N ALA A 88 -21.70 26.88 2.61
CA ALA A 88 -21.25 25.55 2.22
C ALA A 88 -19.99 25.24 3.03
N ALA A 89 -20.09 24.24 3.92
CA ALA A 89 -18.97 23.85 4.75
C ALA A 89 -17.85 23.43 3.79
N THR A 90 -16.69 24.05 3.90
CA THR A 90 -15.58 23.78 2.98
C THR A 90 -14.37 23.36 3.81
N PRO A 91 -13.72 22.24 3.45
CA PRO A 91 -14.03 21.32 2.34
C PRO A 91 -15.28 20.43 2.58
N SER A 92 -15.99 20.02 1.52
CA SER A 92 -17.20 19.17 1.59
C SER A 92 -17.12 17.87 0.77
N ALA A 93 -17.92 16.87 1.15
CA ALA A 93 -18.09 15.64 0.37
C ALA A 93 -18.73 15.90 -1.01
N ALA A 94 -19.61 16.90 -1.12
CA ALA A 94 -20.19 17.33 -2.39
C ALA A 94 -19.13 17.90 -3.35
N GLN A 95 -18.13 18.63 -2.84
CA GLN A 95 -17.01 19.11 -3.66
C GLN A 95 -16.11 17.97 -4.13
N TRP A 96 -15.87 16.97 -3.26
CA TRP A 96 -15.16 15.75 -3.64
C TRP A 96 -15.87 15.03 -4.78
N TRP A 97 -17.18 14.79 -4.65
CA TRP A 97 -18.00 14.20 -5.69
C TRP A 97 -18.01 15.02 -6.98
N SER A 98 -18.16 16.34 -6.88
CA SER A 98 -18.12 17.24 -8.04
C SER A 98 -16.81 17.14 -8.80
N THR A 99 -15.69 16.90 -8.10
CA THR A 99 -14.39 16.68 -8.72
C THR A 99 -14.40 15.38 -9.52
N LEU A 100 -14.85 14.28 -8.91
CA LEU A 100 -14.98 12.98 -9.57
C LEU A 100 -15.87 13.08 -10.82
N ALA A 101 -17.05 13.67 -10.68
CA ALA A 101 -18.02 13.82 -11.76
C ALA A 101 -17.48 14.69 -12.91
N THR A 102 -16.75 15.76 -12.59
CA THR A 102 -16.15 16.64 -13.61
C THR A 102 -15.06 15.91 -14.39
N VAL A 103 -14.19 15.19 -13.69
CA VAL A 103 -13.03 14.51 -14.29
C VAL A 103 -13.46 13.29 -15.11
N TYR A 104 -14.42 12.49 -14.63
CA TYR A 104 -14.72 11.17 -15.19
C TYR A 104 -16.08 11.04 -15.87
N LEU A 105 -17.09 11.84 -15.50
CA LEU A 105 -18.48 11.61 -15.89
C LEU A 105 -19.06 12.71 -16.80
N SER A 106 -18.37 13.84 -16.94
CA SER A 106 -18.83 15.01 -17.69
C SER A 106 -19.09 14.70 -19.17
N ASN A 107 -18.27 13.88 -19.81
CA ASN A 107 -18.47 13.50 -21.22
C ASN A 107 -19.68 12.57 -21.41
N ALA A 108 -19.98 11.69 -20.45
CA ALA A 108 -21.12 10.77 -20.51
C ALA A 108 -22.49 11.46 -20.39
N THR A 109 -22.49 12.74 -20.00
CA THR A 109 -23.72 13.55 -19.84
C THR A 109 -23.97 14.47 -21.04
N THR A 110 -23.10 14.46 -22.07
CA THR A 110 -23.29 15.18 -23.33
C THR A 110 -24.26 14.43 -24.26
N GLY A 111 -25.55 14.47 -23.94
CA GLY A 111 -26.60 14.06 -24.89
C GLY A 111 -26.46 14.89 -26.18
N GLY A 112 -26.39 14.22 -27.34
CA GLY A 112 -26.04 14.78 -28.66
C GLY A 112 -26.98 15.85 -29.25
N GLY A 113 -27.45 16.81 -28.45
CA GLY A 113 -28.43 17.82 -28.82
C GLY A 113 -28.27 19.16 -28.09
N GLY A 114 -27.06 19.57 -27.72
CA GLY A 114 -26.75 20.94 -27.29
C GLY A 114 -27.44 21.45 -26.02
N LYS A 115 -28.10 20.58 -25.24
CA LYS A 115 -28.61 20.91 -23.91
C LYS A 115 -27.48 20.76 -22.88
N PRO A 116 -27.38 21.65 -21.87
CA PRO A 116 -26.47 21.43 -20.75
C PRO A 116 -26.77 20.08 -20.11
N ALA A 117 -25.72 19.27 -19.98
CA ALA A 117 -25.73 18.02 -19.25
C ALA A 117 -26.37 18.20 -17.86
N ALA A 118 -27.32 17.32 -17.49
CA ALA A 118 -27.75 17.21 -16.10
C ALA A 118 -26.56 16.66 -15.28
N ALA A 119 -26.25 17.30 -14.15
CA ALA A 119 -25.17 16.83 -13.27
C ALA A 119 -25.46 15.41 -12.78
N THR A 120 -24.45 14.54 -12.73
CA THR A 120 -24.58 13.19 -12.16
C THR A 120 -24.78 13.29 -10.65
N ARG A 121 -25.86 12.67 -10.15
CA ARG A 121 -26.30 12.74 -8.76
C ARG A 121 -26.39 11.38 -8.11
N VAL A 122 -25.96 11.30 -6.85
CA VAL A 122 -26.14 10.11 -6.01
C VAL A 122 -27.42 10.27 -5.21
N VAL A 123 -28.36 9.35 -5.39
CA VAL A 123 -29.68 9.41 -4.76
C VAL A 123 -29.86 8.16 -3.90
N LEU A 124 -29.90 8.34 -2.57
CA LEU A 124 -30.25 7.24 -1.67
C LEU A 124 -31.69 6.79 -1.96
N SER A 125 -31.83 5.53 -2.38
CA SER A 125 -33.07 4.96 -2.92
C SER A 125 -33.72 3.93 -2.02
N GLY A 126 -32.98 3.33 -1.08
CA GLY A 126 -33.52 2.36 -0.13
C GLY A 126 -32.44 1.79 0.79
N GLN A 127 -32.88 1.18 1.89
CA GLN A 127 -32.01 0.45 2.82
C GLN A 127 -32.72 -0.82 3.28
N VAL A 128 -31.98 -1.91 3.44
CA VAL A 128 -32.44 -3.18 4.02
C VAL A 128 -31.45 -3.63 5.08
N SER A 129 -31.93 -4.27 6.15
CA SER A 129 -31.08 -4.83 7.20
C SER A 129 -31.34 -6.32 7.35
N ASP A 130 -30.26 -7.08 7.40
CA ASP A 130 -30.21 -8.51 7.67
C ASP A 130 -29.39 -8.73 8.95
N GLU A 131 -30.03 -8.53 10.10
CA GLU A 131 -29.39 -8.64 11.42
C GLU A 131 -29.27 -10.09 11.90
N GLU A 132 -29.90 -11.02 11.19
CA GLU A 132 -29.91 -12.46 11.48
C GLU A 132 -28.83 -13.23 10.72
N TYR A 133 -28.04 -12.54 9.88
CA TYR A 133 -26.98 -13.13 9.06
C TYR A 133 -27.51 -14.28 8.18
N SER A 134 -28.46 -13.99 7.29
CA SER A 134 -29.20 -15.02 6.52
C SER A 134 -28.34 -16.01 5.72
N LEU A 135 -27.10 -15.65 5.37
CA LEU A 135 -26.11 -16.47 4.67
C LEU A 135 -24.94 -16.94 5.57
N GLY A 136 -25.05 -16.73 6.88
CA GLY A 136 -24.00 -16.99 7.88
C GLY A 136 -23.00 -15.84 8.05
N LYS A 137 -22.07 -15.99 9.00
CA LYS A 137 -21.04 -14.98 9.31
C LYS A 137 -19.75 -15.12 8.49
N THR A 138 -19.71 -16.06 7.56
CA THR A 138 -18.59 -16.26 6.64
C THR A 138 -19.14 -16.25 5.23
N LEU A 139 -18.72 -15.25 4.44
CA LEU A 139 -19.23 -15.04 3.09
C LEU A 139 -18.13 -15.18 2.04
N THR A 140 -18.47 -15.82 0.93
CA THR A 140 -17.74 -15.75 -0.33
C THR A 140 -18.11 -14.49 -1.10
N LEU A 141 -17.29 -14.07 -2.07
CA LEU A 141 -17.64 -12.94 -2.94
C LEU A 141 -18.90 -13.20 -3.78
N VAL A 142 -19.18 -14.47 -4.10
CA VAL A 142 -20.44 -14.86 -4.77
C VAL A 142 -21.65 -14.60 -3.87
N GLN A 143 -21.55 -14.86 -2.58
CA GLN A 143 -22.63 -14.56 -1.63
C GLN A 143 -22.81 -13.05 -1.43
N VAL A 144 -21.72 -12.27 -1.45
CA VAL A 144 -21.81 -10.80 -1.48
C VAL A 144 -22.58 -10.32 -2.71
N PHE A 145 -22.29 -10.88 -3.89
CA PHE A 145 -23.06 -10.60 -5.11
C PHE A 145 -24.54 -11.01 -4.97
N GLN A 146 -24.84 -12.14 -4.34
CA GLN A 146 -26.22 -12.58 -4.07
C GLN A 146 -26.98 -11.59 -3.17
N LEU A 147 -26.33 -11.06 -2.13
CA LEU A 147 -26.90 -10.02 -1.27
C LEU A 147 -27.20 -8.75 -2.07
N ALA A 148 -26.30 -8.33 -2.95
CA ALA A 148 -26.51 -7.19 -3.83
C ALA A 148 -27.69 -7.41 -4.80
N ALA A 149 -27.74 -8.57 -5.45
CA ALA A 149 -28.83 -8.95 -6.36
C ALA A 149 -30.18 -9.03 -5.63
N GLY A 150 -30.19 -9.55 -4.39
CA GLY A 150 -31.36 -9.66 -3.53
C GLY A 150 -32.02 -8.32 -3.18
N ALA A 151 -31.27 -7.20 -3.27
CA ALA A 151 -31.82 -5.86 -3.13
C ALA A 151 -32.68 -5.42 -4.33
N ALA A 152 -32.76 -6.24 -5.38
CA ALA A 152 -33.50 -5.99 -6.62
C ALA A 152 -33.20 -4.61 -7.25
N PRO A 153 -31.92 -4.28 -7.51
CA PRO A 153 -31.55 -2.99 -8.07
C PRO A 153 -32.11 -2.77 -9.47
N LYS A 154 -32.46 -1.51 -9.75
CA LYS A 154 -32.81 -1.08 -11.11
C LYS A 154 -31.55 -0.91 -11.96
N ARG A 155 -31.72 -0.94 -13.29
CA ARG A 155 -30.64 -0.58 -14.22
C ARG A 155 -30.10 0.82 -13.90
N GLY A 156 -28.78 0.95 -13.86
CA GLY A 156 -28.06 2.18 -13.50
C GLY A 156 -27.90 2.42 -12.00
N ALA A 157 -28.34 1.49 -11.14
CA ALA A 157 -28.19 1.60 -9.69
C ALA A 157 -26.84 1.05 -9.19
N VAL A 158 -26.48 1.47 -7.98
CA VAL A 158 -25.41 0.89 -7.17
C VAL A 158 -25.99 0.30 -5.88
N VAL A 159 -25.64 -0.94 -5.57
CA VAL A 159 -25.98 -1.56 -4.27
C VAL A 159 -24.75 -1.58 -3.38
N LEU A 160 -24.83 -0.97 -2.20
CA LEU A 160 -23.79 -1.03 -1.18
C LEU A 160 -24.07 -2.18 -0.23
N VAL A 161 -23.24 -3.21 -0.24
CA VAL A 161 -23.31 -4.32 0.72
C VAL A 161 -22.30 -4.06 1.83
N LEU A 162 -22.78 -3.82 3.04
CA LEU A 162 -21.96 -3.43 4.17
C LEU A 162 -22.03 -4.52 5.24
N THR A 163 -20.90 -5.12 5.58
CA THR A 163 -20.84 -6.21 6.57
C THR A 163 -20.30 -5.72 7.90
N ASP A 164 -20.96 -6.13 8.99
CA ASP A 164 -20.57 -5.73 10.35
C ASP A 164 -19.21 -6.34 10.79
N PRO A 165 -18.65 -5.97 11.95
CA PRO A 165 -17.35 -6.47 12.41
C PRO A 165 -17.28 -7.99 12.63
N ASP A 166 -18.43 -8.68 12.76
CA ASP A 166 -18.51 -10.11 13.05
C ASP A 166 -18.56 -10.98 11.80
N VAL A 167 -18.55 -10.37 10.60
CA VAL A 167 -18.66 -11.09 9.33
C VAL A 167 -17.30 -11.15 8.65
N VAL A 168 -16.82 -12.36 8.42
CA VAL A 168 -15.63 -12.64 7.63
C VAL A 168 -16.04 -12.77 6.17
N VAL A 169 -15.38 -12.04 5.28
CA VAL A 169 -15.56 -12.17 3.83
C VAL A 169 -14.26 -12.62 3.20
N GLU A 170 -14.36 -13.49 2.19
CA GLU A 170 -13.23 -13.95 1.39
C GLU A 170 -12.28 -12.81 0.96
N GLY A 171 -11.02 -12.90 1.40
CA GLY A 171 -9.96 -11.93 1.11
C GLY A 171 -10.00 -10.62 1.92
N PHE A 172 -11.03 -10.40 2.75
CA PHE A 172 -11.10 -9.26 3.66
C PHE A 172 -9.90 -9.28 4.61
N CYS A 173 -9.29 -8.12 4.88
CA CYS A 173 -8.15 -7.99 5.78
C CYS A 173 -6.84 -8.67 5.36
N SER A 174 -6.78 -9.28 4.17
CA SER A 174 -5.53 -9.88 3.64
C SER A 174 -5.15 -9.29 2.29
N VAL A 175 -6.12 -9.12 1.40
CA VAL A 175 -5.89 -8.62 0.03
C VAL A 175 -6.80 -7.45 -0.32
N ARG A 176 -7.86 -7.20 0.46
CA ARG A 176 -8.82 -6.12 0.20
C ARG A 176 -9.58 -5.69 1.46
N CYS A 177 -10.06 -4.45 1.43
CA CYS A 177 -10.97 -3.88 2.43
C CYS A 177 -12.42 -3.78 1.92
N GLY A 178 -12.56 -3.90 0.60
CA GLY A 178 -13.80 -3.82 -0.14
C GLY A 178 -13.54 -4.12 -1.62
N VAL A 179 -14.61 -4.27 -2.39
CA VAL A 179 -14.55 -4.48 -3.84
C VAL A 179 -15.78 -3.88 -4.48
N HIS A 180 -15.71 -3.50 -5.75
CA HIS A 180 -16.90 -3.25 -6.55
C HIS A 180 -16.99 -4.25 -7.70
N GLY A 181 -18.20 -4.44 -8.21
CA GLY A 181 -18.49 -5.32 -9.33
C GLY A 181 -19.84 -4.98 -9.95
N SER A 182 -20.30 -5.80 -10.89
CA SER A 182 -21.56 -5.53 -11.60
C SER A 182 -22.23 -6.79 -12.12
N ASP A 183 -23.52 -6.65 -12.40
CA ASP A 183 -24.22 -7.54 -13.32
C ASP A 183 -24.48 -6.74 -14.61
N ALA A 184 -23.68 -6.98 -15.64
CA ALA A 184 -23.80 -6.31 -16.92
C ALA A 184 -25.13 -6.63 -17.64
N GLY A 185 -25.69 -7.83 -17.43
CA GLY A 185 -26.95 -8.25 -18.02
C GLY A 185 -28.14 -7.50 -17.42
N ALA A 186 -28.18 -7.41 -16.09
CA ALA A 186 -29.18 -6.63 -15.36
C ALA A 186 -28.91 -5.11 -15.44
N GLY A 187 -27.65 -4.72 -15.67
CA GLY A 187 -27.20 -3.35 -15.87
C GLY A 187 -27.07 -2.54 -14.58
N TYR A 188 -26.63 -3.14 -13.49
CA TYR A 188 -26.36 -2.45 -12.22
C TYR A 188 -24.95 -2.79 -11.70
N ALA A 189 -24.43 -1.94 -10.82
CA ALA A 189 -23.18 -2.17 -10.11
C ALA A 189 -23.42 -2.41 -8.62
N TYR A 190 -22.45 -2.98 -7.92
CA TYR A 190 -22.46 -3.10 -6.47
C TYR A 190 -21.08 -2.81 -5.91
N ALA A 191 -21.03 -2.39 -4.65
CA ALA A 191 -19.80 -2.27 -3.89
C ALA A 191 -19.99 -2.95 -2.53
N TRP A 192 -19.00 -3.72 -2.11
CA TRP A 192 -18.94 -4.29 -0.78
C TRP A 192 -17.80 -3.68 0.02
N VAL A 193 -18.06 -3.42 1.30
CA VAL A 193 -17.09 -2.94 2.29
C VAL A 193 -17.34 -3.63 3.62
N GLY A 194 -16.29 -4.18 4.21
CA GLY A 194 -16.36 -4.78 5.55
C GLY A 194 -15.97 -3.81 6.66
N ASN A 195 -16.59 -3.94 7.83
CA ASN A 195 -16.15 -3.25 9.02
C ASN A 195 -14.92 -3.94 9.63
N ALA A 196 -13.78 -3.26 9.59
CA ALA A 196 -12.50 -3.84 9.98
C ALA A 196 -12.21 -3.80 11.49
N GLU A 197 -13.09 -3.21 12.30
CA GLU A 197 -12.84 -2.91 13.73
C GLU A 197 -12.28 -4.10 14.52
N ARG A 198 -12.78 -5.31 14.26
CA ARG A 198 -12.38 -6.53 14.98
C ARG A 198 -11.34 -7.39 14.26
N GLN A 199 -11.19 -7.24 12.95
CA GLN A 199 -10.40 -8.16 12.12
C GLN A 199 -9.06 -7.58 11.69
N CYS A 200 -9.02 -6.30 11.28
CA CYS A 200 -7.79 -5.66 10.82
C CYS A 200 -7.87 -4.13 10.85
N PRO A 201 -8.16 -3.52 12.02
CA PRO A 201 -8.39 -2.08 12.10
C PRO A 201 -7.19 -1.29 11.53
N GLY A 202 -5.96 -1.73 11.80
CA GLY A 202 -4.74 -1.10 11.28
C GLY A 202 -4.54 -1.16 9.76
N GLN A 203 -5.27 -2.03 9.05
CA GLN A 203 -5.19 -2.10 7.58
C GLN A 203 -6.38 -1.41 6.94
N CYS A 204 -7.59 -1.86 7.25
CA CYS A 204 -8.80 -1.42 6.56
C CYS A 204 -9.56 -0.29 7.26
N ALA A 205 -9.14 0.10 8.47
CA ALA A 205 -9.51 1.37 9.09
C ALA A 205 -8.32 2.33 9.23
N TRP A 206 -7.21 2.06 8.54
CA TRP A 206 -6.13 3.03 8.40
C TRP A 206 -6.66 4.30 7.69
N PRO A 207 -6.35 5.52 8.16
CA PRO A 207 -5.34 5.88 9.17
C PRO A 207 -5.87 6.07 10.61
N PHE A 208 -7.07 5.60 10.94
CA PHE A 208 -7.71 5.78 12.26
C PHE A 208 -7.31 4.75 13.31
N ALA A 209 -6.69 3.67 12.87
CA ALA A 209 -6.03 2.70 13.72
C ALA A 209 -4.57 2.55 13.29
N ALA A 210 -3.71 2.21 14.25
CA ALA A 210 -2.30 2.04 13.99
C ALA A 210 -2.11 0.88 13.01
N PRO A 211 -1.42 1.09 11.89
CA PRO A 211 -1.11 -0.01 11.01
C PRO A 211 -0.22 -1.00 11.76
N PRO A 212 -0.40 -2.32 11.53
CA PRO A 212 0.43 -3.32 12.21
C PRO A 212 1.92 -3.10 11.94
N TYR A 213 2.29 -2.46 10.82
CA TYR A 213 3.67 -2.12 10.41
C TYR A 213 3.79 -0.72 9.78
N GLY A 214 5.02 -0.24 9.61
CA GLY A 214 5.33 1.09 9.05
C GLY A 214 5.54 2.16 10.14
N PRO A 215 5.69 3.45 9.79
CA PRO A 215 5.87 4.52 10.77
C PRO A 215 4.74 4.51 11.79
N GLN A 216 5.09 4.21 13.05
CA GLN A 216 4.17 4.11 14.18
C GLN A 216 3.83 5.49 14.75
N GLY A 217 3.49 6.43 13.87
CA GLY A 217 2.88 7.69 14.31
C GLY A 217 1.55 7.40 15.00
N SER A 218 1.12 8.29 15.90
CA SER A 218 -0.21 8.18 16.50
C SER A 218 -1.27 8.15 15.39
N PRO A 219 -2.22 7.21 15.43
CA PRO A 219 -3.31 7.16 14.46
C PRO A 219 -4.05 8.49 14.43
N LEU A 220 -4.62 8.80 13.27
CA LEU A 220 -5.53 9.92 13.17
C LEU A 220 -6.77 9.66 14.04
N GLY A 221 -7.34 10.71 14.64
CA GLY A 221 -8.62 10.56 15.32
C GLY A 221 -9.72 10.22 14.32
N ALA A 222 -10.56 9.23 14.63
CA ALA A 222 -11.73 8.89 13.83
C ALA A 222 -12.72 10.08 13.83
N PRO A 223 -13.09 10.67 12.68
CA PRO A 223 -13.82 11.93 12.60
C PRO A 223 -15.22 11.90 13.23
N ASN A 224 -15.85 10.73 13.32
CA ASN A 224 -17.15 10.52 13.95
C ASN A 224 -17.07 9.65 15.22
N GLY A 225 -15.85 9.33 15.67
CA GLY A 225 -15.60 8.57 16.91
C GLY A 225 -15.80 7.07 16.79
N ASP A 226 -16.00 6.52 15.59
CA ASP A 226 -16.18 5.10 15.34
C ASP A 226 -15.12 4.64 14.31
N VAL A 227 -14.03 4.04 14.80
CA VAL A 227 -12.86 3.66 13.97
C VAL A 227 -13.28 2.73 12.83
N GLY A 228 -14.13 1.75 13.10
CA GLY A 228 -14.60 0.78 12.12
C GLY A 228 -15.38 1.44 10.99
N THR A 229 -16.40 2.22 11.35
CA THR A 229 -17.31 2.87 10.40
C THR A 229 -16.64 4.02 9.66
N ASP A 230 -15.80 4.81 10.34
CA ASP A 230 -15.01 5.85 9.68
C ASP A 230 -14.02 5.25 8.67
N GLY A 231 -13.41 4.10 9.00
CA GLY A 231 -12.61 3.30 8.08
C GLY A 231 -13.42 2.75 6.89
N MET A 232 -14.65 2.28 7.14
CA MET A 232 -15.55 1.87 6.07
C MET A 232 -15.85 3.01 5.11
N VAL A 233 -16.04 4.26 5.58
CA VAL A 233 -16.31 5.40 4.70
C VAL A 233 -15.13 5.68 3.75
N VAL A 234 -13.89 5.55 4.24
CA VAL A 234 -12.68 5.68 3.41
C VAL A 234 -12.71 4.69 2.24
N THR A 235 -12.93 3.40 2.56
CA THR A 235 -13.00 2.33 1.57
C THR A 235 -14.19 2.50 0.64
N LEU A 236 -15.35 2.84 1.20
CA LEU A 236 -16.61 3.04 0.48
C LEU A 236 -16.50 4.17 -0.55
N ALA A 237 -15.84 5.27 -0.22
CA ALA A 237 -15.60 6.36 -1.16
C ALA A 237 -14.79 5.87 -2.37
N SER A 238 -13.75 5.08 -2.14
CA SER A 238 -12.92 4.50 -3.21
C SER A 238 -13.71 3.50 -4.08
N THR A 239 -14.40 2.55 -3.46
CA THR A 239 -15.16 1.52 -4.19
C THR A 239 -16.37 2.08 -4.91
N LEU A 240 -17.05 3.10 -4.35
CA LEU A 240 -18.16 3.77 -5.03
C LEU A 240 -17.66 4.60 -6.22
N ALA A 241 -16.51 5.25 -6.11
CA ALA A 241 -15.89 5.93 -7.25
C ALA A 241 -15.58 4.94 -8.39
N GLY A 242 -15.02 3.77 -8.07
CA GLY A 242 -14.82 2.67 -9.01
C GLY A 242 -16.12 2.18 -9.64
N ALA A 243 -17.13 1.87 -8.83
CA ALA A 243 -18.44 1.40 -9.29
C ALA A 243 -19.15 2.38 -10.23
N VAL A 244 -18.86 3.67 -10.14
CA VAL A 244 -19.48 4.72 -10.96
C VAL A 244 -18.65 5.03 -12.21
N THR A 245 -17.33 5.07 -12.08
CA THR A 245 -16.41 5.44 -13.18
C THR A 245 -15.94 4.24 -14.00
N ASN A 246 -16.04 3.03 -13.48
CA ASN A 246 -15.68 1.78 -14.13
C ASN A 246 -16.58 0.59 -13.76
N PRO A 247 -17.92 0.73 -13.78
CA PRO A 247 -18.86 -0.29 -13.30
C PRO A 247 -18.65 -1.69 -13.89
N PHE A 248 -18.28 -1.80 -15.17
CA PHE A 248 -18.16 -3.07 -15.91
C PHE A 248 -16.71 -3.42 -16.27
N GLY A 249 -15.75 -2.72 -15.66
CA GLY A 249 -14.31 -2.98 -15.82
C GLY A 249 -13.77 -2.62 -17.21
N ASP A 250 -14.47 -1.84 -18.02
CA ASP A 250 -14.07 -1.48 -19.40
C ASP A 250 -14.08 0.04 -19.67
N ALA A 251 -14.27 0.88 -18.64
CA ALA A 251 -14.28 2.32 -18.76
C ALA A 251 -12.95 2.95 -18.30
N TYR A 252 -12.83 3.44 -17.06
CA TYR A 252 -11.65 4.19 -16.61
C TYR A 252 -10.71 3.36 -15.74
N TYR A 253 -9.55 3.00 -16.26
CA TYR A 253 -8.52 2.27 -15.50
C TYR A 253 -7.11 2.39 -16.11
N GLN A 254 -6.09 2.03 -15.32
CA GLN A 254 -4.71 1.75 -15.78
C GLN A 254 -4.25 0.37 -15.28
N GLY A 255 -3.28 -0.21 -16.00
CA GLY A 255 -2.84 -1.58 -15.78
C GLY A 255 -3.83 -2.60 -16.34
N ASP A 256 -3.65 -3.85 -15.94
CA ASP A 256 -4.52 -4.94 -16.37
C ASP A 256 -5.92 -4.81 -15.77
N LYS A 257 -6.94 -5.19 -16.54
CA LYS A 257 -8.36 -5.08 -16.17
C LYS A 257 -8.70 -5.76 -14.83
N ASP A 258 -8.04 -6.88 -14.52
CA ASP A 258 -8.30 -7.68 -13.33
C ASP A 258 -7.47 -7.23 -12.09
N ALA A 259 -6.55 -6.28 -12.27
CA ALA A 259 -5.70 -5.68 -11.23
C ALA A 259 -5.64 -4.15 -11.36
N ALA A 260 -6.71 -3.56 -11.88
CA ALA A 260 -6.68 -2.21 -12.40
C ALA A 260 -6.62 -1.15 -11.29
N LEU A 261 -5.84 -0.10 -11.53
CA LEU A 261 -5.93 1.12 -10.73
C LEU A 261 -6.95 2.07 -11.37
N GLU A 262 -7.85 2.58 -10.55
CA GLU A 262 -9.01 3.38 -10.91
C GLU A 262 -8.96 4.76 -10.21
N ALA A 263 -10.02 5.56 -10.34
CA ALA A 263 -10.04 6.98 -10.00
C ALA A 263 -9.48 7.30 -8.60
N CYS A 264 -9.75 6.45 -7.60
CA CYS A 264 -9.23 6.62 -6.23
C CYS A 264 -8.10 5.65 -5.88
N THR A 265 -8.08 4.43 -6.43
CA THR A 265 -7.03 3.43 -6.12
C THR A 265 -5.68 3.80 -6.75
N ALA A 266 -5.67 4.56 -7.85
CA ALA A 266 -4.46 5.21 -8.37
C ALA A 266 -3.87 6.29 -7.43
N CYS A 267 -4.59 6.66 -6.37
CA CYS A 267 -4.17 7.62 -5.34
C CYS A 267 -4.26 7.00 -3.93
N ALA A 268 -4.07 5.68 -3.82
CA ALA A 268 -4.17 4.96 -2.56
C ALA A 268 -3.35 5.62 -1.44
N GLY A 269 -4.01 5.85 -0.29
CA GLY A 269 -3.42 6.44 0.90
C GLY A 269 -3.13 7.95 0.84
N VAL A 270 -3.52 8.65 -0.23
CA VAL A 270 -3.40 10.11 -0.33
C VAL A 270 -4.68 10.77 0.17
N TYR A 271 -4.63 11.40 1.35
CA TYR A 271 -5.78 12.12 1.92
C TYR A 271 -5.51 13.62 2.16
N GLY A 272 -4.24 13.99 2.35
CA GLY A 272 -3.80 15.35 2.62
C GLY A 272 -2.56 15.77 1.84
N SER A 273 -2.15 17.02 2.00
CA SER A 273 -0.91 17.51 1.38
C SER A 273 0.32 16.84 2.00
N GLY A 274 1.29 16.48 1.16
CA GLY A 274 2.51 15.78 1.61
C GLY A 274 2.29 14.33 2.06
N SER A 275 1.20 13.67 1.63
CA SER A 275 0.98 12.24 1.86
C SER A 275 2.11 11.39 1.27
N TYR A 276 2.45 10.30 1.93
CA TYR A 276 3.41 9.27 1.48
C TYR A 276 3.06 7.93 2.14
N PRO A 277 3.63 6.79 1.72
CA PRO A 277 3.31 5.49 2.33
C PRO A 277 3.48 5.51 3.86
N GLY A 278 2.40 5.21 4.59
CA GLY A 278 2.36 5.26 6.06
C GLY A 278 2.01 6.63 6.66
N TYR A 279 1.83 7.68 5.86
CA TYR A 279 1.38 9.00 6.29
C TYR A 279 0.25 9.55 5.41
N ALA A 280 -0.92 9.72 6.02
CA ALA A 280 -2.15 10.19 5.37
C ALA A 280 -2.08 11.63 4.81
N GLY A 281 -0.99 12.36 5.07
CA GLY A 281 -0.84 13.75 4.71
C GLY A 281 -1.36 14.71 5.78
N LYS A 282 -1.17 16.01 5.53
CA LYS A 282 -1.74 17.07 6.36
C LYS A 282 -3.24 17.19 6.08
N VAL A 283 -4.05 16.86 7.08
CA VAL A 283 -5.51 16.91 7.06
C VAL A 283 -6.02 17.83 8.16
N LEU A 284 -7.31 18.18 8.12
CA LEU A 284 -7.94 19.00 9.15
C LEU A 284 -8.18 18.15 10.40
N VAL A 285 -8.17 18.80 11.57
CA VAL A 285 -8.47 18.17 12.85
C VAL A 285 -9.59 18.97 13.53
N ASP A 286 -10.61 18.29 14.03
CA ASP A 286 -11.65 18.89 14.85
C ASP A 286 -11.09 19.09 16.27
N GLU A 287 -11.02 20.34 16.72
CA GLU A 287 -10.48 20.70 18.03
C GLU A 287 -11.32 20.15 19.19
N ALA A 288 -12.60 19.86 18.98
CA ALA A 288 -13.51 19.40 20.03
C ALA A 288 -13.34 17.92 20.35
N ASN A 289 -13.09 17.08 19.34
CA ASN A 289 -13.05 15.62 19.50
C ASN A 289 -11.74 14.96 19.00
N GLY A 290 -10.82 15.74 18.40
CA GLY A 290 -9.56 15.24 17.85
C GLY A 290 -9.70 14.49 16.52
N GLY A 291 -10.91 14.42 15.95
CA GLY A 291 -11.22 13.72 14.71
C GLY A 291 -10.56 14.37 13.50
N SER A 292 -9.93 13.56 12.64
CA SER A 292 -9.21 14.03 11.45
C SER A 292 -10.03 13.84 10.19
N TYR A 293 -10.09 14.85 9.33
CA TYR A 293 -10.99 14.89 8.18
C TYR A 293 -10.45 15.75 7.05
N ASN A 294 -11.00 15.56 5.86
CA ASN A 294 -10.79 16.45 4.71
C ASN A 294 -12.09 16.79 3.97
N ALA A 295 -13.24 16.39 4.50
CA ALA A 295 -14.56 16.71 3.97
C ALA A 295 -15.61 16.80 5.08
N ILE A 296 -16.57 17.71 4.92
CA ILE A 296 -17.73 17.87 5.78
C ILE A 296 -19.00 17.45 4.99
N GLY A 297 -19.84 16.65 5.63
CA GLY A 297 -21.12 16.17 5.14
C GLY A 297 -22.24 17.20 5.29
N GLY A 298 -23.34 16.99 4.56
CA GLY A 298 -24.54 17.82 4.60
C GLY A 298 -25.24 17.79 5.96
N GLY A 299 -25.22 16.67 6.68
CA GLY A 299 -25.68 16.54 8.06
C GLY A 299 -24.64 16.91 9.11
N GLY A 300 -23.49 17.47 8.70
CA GLY A 300 -22.44 17.95 9.58
C GLY A 300 -21.45 16.90 10.08
N LYS A 301 -21.58 15.62 9.66
CA LYS A 301 -20.54 14.62 9.90
C LYS A 301 -19.27 14.98 9.15
N ARG A 302 -18.15 14.42 9.58
CA ARG A 302 -16.86 14.68 8.96
C ARG A 302 -16.32 13.39 8.37
N PHE A 303 -15.63 13.49 7.25
CA PHE A 303 -15.14 12.34 6.50
C PHE A 303 -13.70 12.55 6.07
N LEU A 304 -12.98 11.44 5.96
CA LEU A 304 -11.69 11.38 5.29
C LEU A 304 -11.90 10.67 3.94
N LEU A 305 -11.75 11.40 2.85
CA LEU A 305 -12.01 10.91 1.49
C LEU A 305 -10.70 10.80 0.71
N PRO A 306 -10.49 9.71 -0.06
CA PRO A 306 -9.28 9.53 -0.85
C PRO A 306 -9.13 10.62 -1.91
N ALA A 307 -7.90 10.93 -2.29
CA ALA A 307 -7.65 11.80 -3.43
C ALA A 307 -8.16 11.16 -4.73
N ILE A 308 -8.55 12.00 -5.67
CA ILE A 308 -8.99 11.59 -7.01
C ILE A 308 -7.85 11.83 -7.99
N TYR A 309 -7.48 10.80 -8.74
CA TYR A 309 -6.51 10.91 -9.82
C TYR A 309 -7.09 11.78 -10.94
N ASN A 310 -6.32 12.74 -11.45
CA ASN A 310 -6.72 13.56 -12.58
C ASN A 310 -5.81 13.29 -13.80
N PRO A 311 -6.30 12.58 -14.84
CA PRO A 311 -5.50 12.27 -16.02
C PRO A 311 -5.16 13.50 -16.86
N ALA A 312 -5.91 14.61 -16.74
CA ALA A 312 -5.71 15.82 -17.54
C ALA A 312 -4.57 16.72 -17.02
N THR A 313 -4.10 16.52 -15.79
CA THR A 313 -3.08 17.37 -15.15
C THR A 313 -1.80 16.59 -14.87
N THR A 314 -1.20 15.93 -15.88
CA THR A 314 0.07 15.17 -15.74
C THR A 314 0.15 14.17 -14.57
N GLY A 315 -1.00 13.62 -14.14
CA GLY A 315 -1.07 12.53 -13.14
C GLY A 315 -1.09 12.94 -11.66
N TYR A 316 -1.55 14.15 -11.33
CA TYR A 316 -1.71 14.56 -9.92
C TYR A 316 -2.96 13.98 -9.23
N CYS A 317 -2.78 13.51 -8.01
CA CYS A 317 -3.85 13.19 -7.07
C CYS A 317 -4.39 14.48 -6.43
N SER A 318 -5.66 14.79 -6.66
CA SER A 318 -6.31 15.99 -6.14
C SER A 318 -7.09 15.68 -4.86
N THR A 319 -6.79 16.40 -3.78
CA THR A 319 -7.60 16.39 -2.56
C THR A 319 -8.46 17.66 -2.48
N THR A 320 -9.57 17.59 -1.74
CA THR A 320 -10.46 18.73 -1.46
C THR A 320 -9.76 19.90 -0.77
N VAL A 321 -8.61 19.66 -0.12
CA VAL A 321 -7.82 20.68 0.61
C VAL A 321 -6.92 21.49 -0.34
N VAL A 322 -6.46 20.91 -1.45
CA VAL A 322 -5.51 21.58 -2.38
C VAL A 322 -6.23 22.55 -3.33
N ALA A 323 -7.50 22.33 -3.65
CA ALA A 323 -8.29 23.21 -4.50
C ALA A 323 -8.42 24.65 -3.95
N MET A 324 -8.19 24.86 -2.64
CA MET A 324 -8.22 26.18 -2.02
C MET A 324 -6.92 26.98 -2.16
N VAL A 325 -5.76 26.35 -2.28
CA VAL A 325 -4.48 27.09 -2.34
C VAL A 325 -4.39 27.88 -3.66
N ALA A 326 -4.92 27.33 -4.75
CA ALA A 326 -5.00 28.06 -6.03
C ALA A 326 -5.96 29.26 -5.99
N ALA A 327 -6.99 29.23 -5.13
CA ALA A 327 -7.98 30.31 -5.01
C ALA A 327 -7.60 31.39 -3.97
N LEU A 328 -6.87 31.03 -2.91
CA LEU A 328 -6.46 31.94 -1.84
C LEU A 328 -5.15 32.71 -2.11
N VAL A 329 -4.31 32.25 -3.04
CA VAL A 329 -3.07 32.96 -3.43
C VAL A 329 -3.36 34.30 -4.16
N VAL A 330 -4.61 34.59 -4.51
CA VAL A 330 -5.00 35.89 -5.09
C VAL A 330 -5.39 36.94 -4.03
N MET A 331 -5.61 36.57 -2.76
CA MET A 331 -5.98 37.54 -1.73
C MET A 331 -5.44 37.17 -0.35
N SER A 332 -4.25 37.67 0.01
CA SER A 332 -3.97 38.38 1.28
C SER A 332 -2.47 38.36 1.62
N LEU A 333 -1.77 39.40 1.18
CA LEU A 333 -0.56 39.90 1.83
C LEU A 333 -0.98 40.69 3.09
N ALA A 334 -0.95 40.06 4.27
CA ALA A 334 -0.68 40.72 5.56
C ALA A 334 -0.92 39.73 6.73
N GLY A 335 0.05 39.64 7.64
CA GLY A 335 -0.17 39.13 8.99
C GLY A 335 0.71 37.96 9.40
N VAL A 336 2.01 38.23 9.63
CA VAL A 336 2.91 37.31 10.32
C VAL A 336 2.62 37.38 11.82
N SER A 337 2.39 36.25 12.48
CA SER A 337 2.57 36.15 13.93
C SER A 337 3.23 34.81 14.29
N MET A 338 4.39 34.90 14.92
CA MET A 338 5.14 33.77 15.46
C MET A 338 4.56 33.38 16.82
N ALA A 339 4.19 32.11 16.98
CA ALA A 339 4.01 31.50 18.28
C ALA A 339 4.88 30.25 18.38
N ALA A 340 5.97 30.37 19.14
CA ALA A 340 6.79 29.25 19.56
C ALA A 340 5.96 28.30 20.43
N ARG A 341 5.93 27.01 20.10
CA ARG A 341 5.34 25.98 20.96
C ARG A 341 6.40 24.98 21.40
N ARG A 342 6.41 24.79 22.71
CA ARG A 342 7.31 23.96 23.52
C ARG A 342 7.18 22.49 23.15
N VAL A 343 8.32 21.81 23.15
CA VAL A 343 8.47 20.34 23.08
C VAL A 343 7.86 19.71 24.34
N PRO A 344 6.89 18.79 24.25
CA PRO A 344 6.59 17.88 25.34
C PRO A 344 7.54 16.69 25.27
N ALA A 345 8.12 16.39 26.42
CA ALA A 345 9.04 15.31 26.65
C ALA A 345 8.44 13.92 26.37
N LEU A 346 9.35 13.04 25.96
CA LEU A 346 9.25 11.60 25.75
C LEU A 346 8.35 10.92 26.82
N LEU A 347 7.16 10.47 26.43
CA LEU A 347 6.37 9.54 27.22
C LEU A 347 6.73 8.11 26.76
N LYS A 348 7.45 7.37 27.60
CA LYS A 348 7.57 5.91 27.50
C LYS A 348 6.17 5.32 27.61
N SER A 349 5.65 4.74 26.53
CA SER A 349 4.52 3.82 26.58
C SER A 349 5.03 2.37 26.65
N HIS A 350 4.61 1.65 27.69
CA HIS A 350 4.70 0.20 27.75
C HIS A 350 3.45 -0.40 27.09
N VAL A 351 3.62 -1.02 25.92
CA VAL A 351 2.86 -2.18 25.40
C VAL A 351 3.92 -3.07 24.73
N GLY A 352 3.88 -4.35 25.04
CA GLY A 352 5.04 -5.21 25.19
C GLY A 352 5.19 -6.33 24.18
N ASP A 353 4.65 -6.21 22.97
CA ASP A 353 4.65 -7.35 22.05
C ASP A 353 5.65 -7.11 20.91
N GLY A 354 6.85 -7.66 21.09
CA GLY A 354 7.80 -7.87 20.00
C GLY A 354 7.55 -9.20 19.28
N ILE A 355 8.29 -9.48 18.20
CA ILE A 355 8.23 -10.80 17.55
C ILE A 355 8.48 -11.90 18.58
N SER A 356 7.50 -12.78 18.72
CA SER A 356 7.49 -13.84 19.71
C SER A 356 7.40 -15.20 19.04
N TYR A 357 7.88 -16.23 19.73
CA TYR A 357 7.78 -17.62 19.29
C TYR A 357 6.46 -18.22 19.76
N HIS A 358 5.68 -18.79 18.84
CA HIS A 358 4.35 -19.34 19.11
C HIS A 358 4.34 -20.88 19.20
N GLY A 359 5.51 -21.50 19.30
CA GLY A 359 5.66 -22.93 19.58
C GLY A 359 5.57 -23.85 18.35
N GLY A 360 5.41 -23.29 17.16
CA GLY A 360 5.40 -23.99 15.88
C GLY A 360 6.79 -24.25 15.30
N ALA A 361 6.85 -24.96 14.17
CA ALA A 361 8.13 -25.38 13.61
C ALA A 361 8.90 -24.23 12.96
N VAL A 362 10.23 -24.30 13.03
CA VAL A 362 11.16 -23.49 12.24
C VAL A 362 12.09 -24.40 11.45
N LEU A 363 12.61 -23.93 10.32
CA LEU A 363 13.55 -24.72 9.51
C LEU A 363 14.96 -24.64 10.14
N GLY A 364 15.60 -25.80 10.34
CA GLY A 364 16.91 -25.88 11.01
C GLY A 364 17.74 -27.05 10.50
N GLY A 365 19.02 -27.11 10.89
CA GLY A 365 19.99 -28.02 10.28
C GLY A 365 20.35 -27.58 8.86
N ASP A 366 20.63 -28.52 7.97
CA ASP A 366 20.76 -28.21 6.54
C ASP A 366 19.36 -28.01 5.95
N ILE A 367 19.12 -26.84 5.36
CA ILE A 367 17.87 -26.44 4.71
C ILE A 367 18.09 -26.53 3.20
N PRO A 368 17.61 -27.61 2.53
CA PRO A 368 17.75 -27.77 1.09
C PRO A 368 16.87 -26.75 0.37
N VAL A 369 17.46 -25.96 -0.52
CA VAL A 369 16.75 -24.98 -1.34
C VAL A 369 16.73 -25.42 -2.79
N THR A 370 15.52 -25.56 -3.34
CA THR A 370 15.32 -25.81 -4.78
C THR A 370 14.79 -24.56 -5.45
N LEU A 371 15.50 -24.06 -6.48
CA LEU A 371 15.05 -22.90 -7.25
C LEU A 371 14.14 -23.33 -8.42
N VAL A 372 13.04 -22.62 -8.60
CA VAL A 372 12.16 -22.70 -9.77
C VAL A 372 12.20 -21.37 -10.49
N TRP A 373 12.88 -21.33 -11.64
CA TRP A 373 12.97 -20.15 -12.50
C TRP A 373 11.80 -20.14 -13.48
N TYR A 374 10.79 -19.30 -13.24
CA TYR A 374 9.62 -19.18 -14.09
C TYR A 374 9.74 -17.94 -14.99
N GLY A 375 10.06 -18.18 -16.27
CA GLY A 375 10.32 -17.16 -17.27
C GLY A 375 11.79 -17.05 -17.71
N LYS A 376 12.08 -16.01 -18.49
CA LYS A 376 13.32 -15.83 -19.26
C LYS A 376 14.34 -14.97 -18.53
N PHE A 377 14.87 -15.51 -17.43
CA PHE A 377 15.98 -14.90 -16.70
C PHE A 377 17.29 -14.96 -17.48
N LYS A 378 18.01 -13.83 -17.53
CA LYS A 378 19.37 -13.82 -18.09
C LYS A 378 20.32 -14.66 -17.22
N PRO A 379 21.36 -15.28 -17.81
CA PRO A 379 22.38 -15.98 -17.02
C PRO A 379 23.01 -15.14 -15.91
N ALA A 380 23.21 -13.83 -16.15
CA ALA A 380 23.72 -12.89 -15.15
C ALA A 380 22.76 -12.70 -13.97
N GLN A 381 21.44 -12.64 -14.23
CA GLN A 381 20.42 -12.53 -13.17
C GLN A 381 20.35 -13.82 -12.35
N LYS A 382 20.39 -15.00 -13.02
CA LYS A 382 20.45 -16.30 -12.32
C LYS A 382 21.68 -16.37 -11.40
N ALA A 383 22.84 -15.93 -11.90
CA ALA A 383 24.09 -15.92 -11.12
C ALA A 383 24.01 -15.02 -9.88
N ILE A 384 23.38 -13.84 -9.96
CA ILE A 384 23.22 -12.93 -8.81
C ILE A 384 22.47 -13.61 -7.65
N VAL A 385 21.35 -14.27 -7.93
CA VAL A 385 20.53 -14.93 -6.89
C VAL A 385 21.18 -16.21 -6.39
N VAL A 386 21.78 -17.01 -7.28
CA VAL A 386 22.50 -18.24 -6.89
C VAL A 386 23.69 -17.89 -5.99
N ASP A 387 24.49 -16.89 -6.36
CA ASP A 387 25.60 -16.42 -5.53
C ASP A 387 25.08 -15.91 -4.19
N PHE A 388 23.91 -15.26 -4.13
CA PHE A 388 23.32 -14.79 -2.87
C PHE A 388 23.04 -15.96 -1.93
N LEU A 389 22.38 -17.02 -2.40
CA LEU A 389 22.11 -18.22 -1.58
C LEU A 389 23.39 -18.88 -1.09
N LEU A 390 24.40 -19.02 -1.97
CA LEU A 390 25.72 -19.55 -1.59
C LEU A 390 26.44 -18.64 -0.58
N SER A 391 26.16 -17.34 -0.60
CA SER A 391 26.77 -16.36 0.31
C SER A 391 26.25 -16.45 1.75
N LEU A 392 25.08 -17.07 1.99
CA LEU A 392 24.49 -17.20 3.33
C LEU A 392 25.29 -18.12 4.26
N THR A 393 26.09 -19.02 3.69
CA THR A 393 26.91 -19.98 4.44
C THR A 393 28.41 -19.86 4.16
N ALA A 394 28.81 -19.01 3.21
CA ALA A 394 30.20 -18.77 2.86
C ALA A 394 30.93 -17.93 3.93
N THR A 395 32.14 -18.34 4.33
CA THR A 395 32.99 -17.52 5.20
C THR A 395 33.70 -16.46 4.35
N PRO A 396 33.46 -15.16 4.55
CA PRO A 396 34.11 -14.13 3.75
C PRO A 396 35.62 -14.11 4.03
N PRO A 397 36.47 -13.89 3.01
CA PRO A 397 37.92 -13.86 3.16
C PRO A 397 38.44 -12.65 3.95
N ASN A 398 37.62 -11.61 4.17
CA ASN A 398 38.02 -10.37 4.83
C ASN A 398 36.98 -9.93 5.87
N ALA A 399 37.37 -9.82 7.14
CA ALA A 399 36.47 -9.61 8.28
C ALA A 399 36.06 -8.16 8.53
N THR A 400 36.50 -7.20 7.71
CA THR A 400 36.32 -5.76 7.94
C THR A 400 35.02 -5.19 7.37
N THR A 401 34.36 -5.88 6.44
CA THR A 401 33.10 -5.44 5.82
C THR A 401 32.01 -6.46 6.17
N PRO A 402 30.78 -6.03 6.51
CA PRO A 402 29.72 -6.96 6.80
C PRO A 402 29.40 -7.88 5.61
N SER A 403 28.89 -9.08 5.90
CA SER A 403 28.70 -10.15 4.93
C SER A 403 27.30 -10.76 4.97
N ALA A 404 26.90 -11.37 3.87
CA ALA A 404 25.61 -12.09 3.80
C ALA A 404 25.54 -13.24 4.81
N ALA A 405 26.67 -13.91 5.09
CA ALA A 405 26.76 -14.92 6.13
C ALA A 405 26.61 -14.35 7.55
N GLN A 406 27.09 -13.13 7.81
CA GLN A 406 26.83 -12.45 9.10
C GLN A 406 25.35 -12.08 9.25
N TRP A 407 24.71 -11.62 8.17
CA TRP A 407 23.26 -11.38 8.15
C TRP A 407 22.47 -12.66 8.42
N TRP A 408 22.79 -13.76 7.73
CA TRP A 408 22.21 -15.07 8.01
C TRP A 408 22.48 -15.52 9.46
N GLY A 409 23.68 -15.26 9.96
CA GLY A 409 24.06 -15.56 11.35
C GLY A 409 23.17 -14.86 12.39
N ALA A 410 22.71 -13.63 12.11
CA ALA A 410 21.77 -12.93 12.98
C ALA A 410 20.41 -13.64 13.03
N ILE A 411 19.89 -14.10 11.88
CA ILE A 411 18.66 -14.89 11.81
C ILE A 411 18.85 -16.22 12.53
N ALA A 412 19.91 -16.95 12.23
CA ALA A 412 20.18 -18.27 12.81
C ALA A 412 20.32 -18.20 14.34
N ALA A 413 21.01 -17.19 14.86
CA ALA A 413 21.18 -16.99 16.30
C ALA A 413 19.88 -16.54 16.99
N GLY A 414 19.16 -15.59 16.40
CA GLY A 414 17.95 -15.00 16.99
C GLY A 414 16.71 -15.88 16.93
N TYR A 415 16.61 -16.74 15.91
CA TYR A 415 15.36 -17.44 15.58
C TYR A 415 15.49 -18.95 15.44
N LEU A 416 16.65 -19.46 15.01
CA LEU A 416 16.79 -20.89 14.65
C LEU A 416 17.62 -21.68 15.67
N SER A 417 17.91 -21.10 16.83
CA SER A 417 18.70 -21.73 17.89
C SER A 417 17.91 -22.82 18.65
N SER A 418 18.65 -23.72 19.29
CA SER A 418 18.26 -25.08 19.70
C SER A 418 16.99 -25.25 20.56
N ASN A 419 16.41 -24.18 21.12
CA ASN A 419 15.13 -24.28 21.84
C ASN A 419 13.91 -24.43 20.90
N ALA A 420 14.02 -24.05 19.62
CA ALA A 420 12.95 -24.18 18.63
C ALA A 420 13.06 -25.44 17.74
N THR A 421 14.27 -25.98 17.54
CA THR A 421 14.52 -27.01 16.50
C THR A 421 14.91 -28.38 17.03
N ASN A 422 15.22 -28.58 18.32
CA ASN A 422 15.84 -29.81 18.84
C ASN A 422 17.11 -30.25 18.07
N VAL A 423 17.75 -29.34 17.31
CA VAL A 423 18.91 -29.60 16.47
C VAL A 423 20.11 -28.83 17.02
N THR A 424 21.25 -29.53 17.19
CA THR A 424 22.49 -28.96 17.75
C THR A 424 23.39 -28.32 16.69
N THR A 425 23.13 -28.54 15.41
CA THR A 425 23.86 -27.96 14.28
C THR A 425 23.23 -26.63 13.86
N ALA A 426 24.08 -25.62 13.63
CA ALA A 426 23.63 -24.31 13.13
C ALA A 426 22.88 -24.44 11.80
N ALA A 427 21.77 -23.71 11.65
CA ALA A 427 20.97 -23.71 10.43
C ALA A 427 21.78 -23.21 9.23
N ARG A 428 21.75 -23.96 8.12
CA ARG A 428 22.54 -23.72 6.91
C ARG A 428 21.68 -23.85 5.67
N VAL A 429 21.67 -22.80 4.85
CA VAL A 429 21.05 -22.86 3.52
C VAL A 429 21.96 -23.64 2.57
N VAL A 430 21.41 -24.69 1.96
CA VAL A 430 22.11 -25.55 1.00
C VAL A 430 21.36 -25.50 -0.32
N LEU A 431 22.00 -25.00 -1.39
CA LEU A 431 21.40 -25.05 -2.71
C LEU A 431 21.36 -26.50 -3.21
N ALA A 432 20.16 -27.07 -3.30
CA ALA A 432 19.94 -28.47 -3.60
C ALA A 432 19.76 -28.71 -5.11
N ASN A 433 18.85 -27.97 -5.75
CA ASN A 433 18.55 -28.14 -7.17
C ASN A 433 18.03 -26.84 -7.81
N GLN A 434 17.99 -26.79 -9.14
CA GLN A 434 17.40 -25.70 -9.90
C GLN A 434 16.63 -26.24 -11.11
N THR A 435 15.47 -25.67 -11.40
CA THR A 435 14.66 -25.96 -12.58
C THR A 435 14.31 -24.66 -13.31
N SER A 436 14.05 -24.73 -14.62
CA SER A 436 13.64 -23.56 -15.39
C SER A 436 12.47 -23.89 -16.28
N ASP A 437 11.49 -22.99 -16.28
CA ASP A 437 10.33 -22.98 -17.17
C ASP A 437 10.36 -21.67 -17.97
N GLU A 438 11.07 -21.68 -19.09
CA GLU A 438 11.23 -20.50 -19.95
C GLU A 438 10.06 -20.32 -20.95
N GLU A 439 9.16 -21.30 -21.00
CA GLU A 439 8.00 -21.33 -21.89
C GLU A 439 6.71 -20.81 -21.22
N TYR A 440 6.80 -20.46 -19.93
CA TYR A 440 5.66 -19.98 -19.13
C TYR A 440 4.51 -20.99 -19.14
N SER A 441 4.73 -22.21 -18.64
CA SER A 441 3.77 -23.32 -18.76
C SER A 441 2.36 -23.05 -18.20
N LEU A 442 2.24 -22.12 -17.23
CA LEU A 442 0.97 -21.65 -16.64
C LEU A 442 0.56 -20.26 -17.16
N GLY A 443 1.22 -19.74 -18.19
CA GLY A 443 1.01 -18.39 -18.71
C GLY A 443 1.78 -17.30 -17.94
N LYS A 444 1.55 -16.05 -18.31
CA LYS A 444 2.25 -14.87 -17.75
C LYS A 444 1.47 -14.13 -16.65
N SER A 445 0.31 -14.64 -16.28
CA SER A 445 -0.51 -14.12 -15.19
C SER A 445 -0.81 -15.28 -14.27
N LEU A 446 -0.29 -15.23 -13.05
CA LEU A 446 -0.40 -16.32 -12.07
C LEU A 446 -1.18 -15.87 -10.85
N THR A 447 -2.05 -16.74 -10.37
CA THR A 447 -2.61 -16.71 -9.02
C THR A 447 -1.57 -17.21 -8.01
N LEU A 448 -1.78 -16.94 -6.71
CA LEU A 448 -0.92 -17.52 -5.67
C LEU A 448 -1.03 -19.05 -5.59
N VAL A 449 -2.17 -19.61 -5.99
CA VAL A 449 -2.36 -21.06 -6.11
C VAL A 449 -1.46 -21.63 -7.19
N GLU A 450 -1.29 -20.95 -8.33
CA GLU A 450 -0.38 -21.38 -9.39
C GLU A 450 1.08 -21.23 -8.99
N VAL A 451 1.45 -20.22 -8.21
CA VAL A 451 2.78 -20.13 -7.58
C VAL A 451 3.03 -21.34 -6.66
N PHE A 452 2.05 -21.74 -5.86
CA PHE A 452 2.13 -22.96 -5.06
C PHE A 452 2.24 -24.21 -5.94
N GLN A 453 1.52 -24.29 -7.06
CA GLN A 453 1.63 -25.42 -8.00
C GLN A 453 3.03 -25.53 -8.62
N LEU A 454 3.67 -24.40 -8.96
CA LEU A 454 5.06 -24.39 -9.43
C LEU A 454 6.01 -24.93 -8.35
N ALA A 455 5.79 -24.56 -7.09
CA ALA A 455 6.57 -25.07 -5.97
C ALA A 455 6.32 -26.58 -5.72
N ALA A 456 5.07 -27.02 -5.77
CA ALA A 456 4.70 -28.43 -5.61
C ALA A 456 5.17 -29.31 -6.78
N GLY A 457 5.27 -28.74 -7.99
CA GLY A 457 5.63 -29.44 -9.22
C GLY A 457 7.04 -30.00 -9.24
N VAL A 458 7.96 -29.51 -8.40
CA VAL A 458 9.31 -30.09 -8.25
C VAL A 458 9.34 -31.28 -7.29
N VAL A 459 8.21 -31.64 -6.69
CA VAL A 459 8.04 -32.77 -5.75
C VAL A 459 9.03 -32.68 -4.58
N PRO A 460 8.86 -31.71 -3.67
CA PRO A 460 9.82 -31.43 -2.60
C PRO A 460 9.83 -32.54 -1.54
N ASP A 461 11.00 -32.78 -0.95
CA ASP A 461 11.13 -33.65 0.22
C ASP A 461 10.69 -32.90 1.49
N ARG A 462 10.41 -33.66 2.56
CA ARG A 462 10.08 -33.07 3.86
C ARG A 462 11.28 -32.27 4.38
N GLY A 463 11.06 -31.01 4.71
CA GLY A 463 12.08 -30.07 5.17
C GLY A 463 12.68 -29.21 4.07
N ASP A 464 12.31 -29.44 2.81
CA ASP A 464 12.75 -28.60 1.69
C ASP A 464 12.12 -27.20 1.75
N LEU A 465 12.87 -26.24 1.21
CA LEU A 465 12.40 -24.90 0.89
C LEU A 465 12.45 -24.68 -0.61
N VAL A 466 11.29 -24.58 -1.26
CA VAL A 466 11.22 -24.30 -2.71
C VAL A 466 11.12 -22.81 -2.94
N VAL A 467 12.01 -22.24 -3.75
CA VAL A 467 11.99 -20.80 -4.08
C VAL A 467 11.55 -20.63 -5.53
N VAL A 468 10.36 -20.08 -5.74
CA VAL A 468 9.81 -19.73 -7.05
C VAL A 468 10.19 -18.29 -7.39
N LEU A 469 10.84 -18.09 -8.53
CA LEU A 469 11.25 -16.77 -9.01
C LEU A 469 10.55 -16.50 -10.34
N THR A 470 9.76 -15.44 -10.41
CA THR A 470 9.05 -15.05 -11.64
C THR A 470 9.78 -13.90 -12.33
N ASP A 471 9.98 -14.01 -13.63
CA ASP A 471 10.66 -12.96 -14.40
C ASP A 471 9.81 -11.68 -14.50
N ARG A 472 10.43 -10.61 -15.03
CA ARG A 472 9.82 -9.29 -15.20
C ARG A 472 8.59 -9.25 -16.13
N ASP A 473 8.31 -10.33 -16.86
CA ASP A 473 7.18 -10.45 -17.77
C ASP A 473 6.00 -11.25 -17.17
N VAL A 474 6.09 -11.64 -15.91
CA VAL A 474 5.07 -12.43 -15.21
C VAL A 474 4.39 -11.58 -14.14
N ALA A 475 3.09 -11.36 -14.29
CA ALA A 475 2.24 -10.79 -13.26
C ALA A 475 1.80 -11.89 -12.29
N VAL A 476 1.83 -11.61 -11.00
CA VAL A 476 1.32 -12.51 -9.96
C VAL A 476 0.26 -11.76 -9.16
N GLU A 477 -0.79 -12.45 -8.73
CA GLU A 477 -1.87 -11.89 -7.91
C GLU A 477 -1.32 -11.09 -6.71
N GLY A 478 -1.68 -9.80 -6.65
CA GLY A 478 -1.24 -8.88 -5.60
C GLY A 478 0.21 -8.38 -5.73
N PHE A 479 0.98 -8.84 -6.71
CA PHE A 479 2.30 -8.28 -7.00
C PHE A 479 2.18 -6.78 -7.28
N CYS A 480 3.15 -5.98 -6.83
CA CYS A 480 3.19 -4.53 -7.06
C CYS A 480 2.04 -3.70 -6.47
N SER A 481 1.18 -4.29 -5.65
CA SER A 481 0.02 -3.62 -5.06
C SER A 481 -0.18 -4.01 -3.59
N ALA A 482 0.01 -5.28 -3.27
CA ALA A 482 -0.09 -5.81 -1.91
C ALA A 482 1.21 -6.47 -1.41
N ARG A 483 2.05 -6.95 -2.33
CA ARG A 483 3.23 -7.77 -1.99
C ARG A 483 4.30 -7.73 -3.09
N CYS A 484 5.54 -8.00 -2.70
CA CYS A 484 6.67 -8.20 -3.62
C CYS A 484 7.13 -9.67 -3.67
N GLY A 485 6.73 -10.42 -2.65
CA GLY A 485 6.98 -11.84 -2.47
C GLY A 485 6.17 -12.35 -1.29
N VAL A 486 6.02 -13.67 -1.18
CA VAL A 486 5.37 -14.35 -0.05
C VAL A 486 6.07 -15.66 0.22
N HIS A 487 5.91 -16.19 1.43
CA HIS A 487 6.20 -17.59 1.70
C HIS A 487 4.93 -18.30 2.18
N GLY A 488 4.96 -19.63 2.15
CA GLY A 488 3.92 -20.51 2.64
C GLY A 488 4.43 -21.93 2.76
N SER A 489 3.53 -22.89 2.94
CA SER A 489 3.90 -24.29 3.12
C SER A 489 2.81 -25.26 2.72
N ASP A 490 3.21 -26.50 2.47
CA ASP A 490 2.31 -27.65 2.57
C ASP A 490 2.65 -28.38 3.86
N ALA A 491 1.87 -28.14 4.92
CA ALA A 491 2.07 -28.78 6.21
C ALA A 491 1.86 -30.31 6.16
N GLY A 492 1.05 -30.81 5.21
CA GLY A 492 0.80 -32.24 5.02
C GLY A 492 2.00 -32.95 4.40
N ALA A 493 2.60 -32.36 3.37
CA ALA A 493 3.82 -32.84 2.75
C ALA A 493 5.08 -32.51 3.58
N GLY A 494 5.03 -31.45 4.38
CA GLY A 494 6.08 -31.04 5.30
C GLY A 494 7.21 -30.24 4.65
N TYR A 495 6.91 -29.43 3.63
CA TYR A 495 7.86 -28.50 3.00
C TYR A 495 7.33 -27.07 3.02
N ALA A 496 8.24 -26.10 2.88
CA ALA A 496 7.91 -24.69 2.74
C ALA A 496 8.23 -24.19 1.33
N TYR A 497 7.59 -23.11 0.91
CA TYR A 497 7.92 -22.43 -0.33
C TYR A 497 8.00 -20.92 -0.12
N ALA A 498 8.80 -20.27 -0.95
CA ALA A 498 8.95 -18.83 -1.03
C ALA A 498 8.81 -18.40 -2.48
N TRP A 499 8.25 -17.21 -2.70
CA TRP A 499 8.17 -16.58 -4.01
C TRP A 499 8.63 -15.13 -3.93
N ALA A 500 9.37 -14.70 -4.96
CA ALA A 500 9.72 -13.31 -5.21
C ALA A 500 9.65 -13.02 -6.71
N GLY A 501 9.04 -11.89 -7.08
CA GLY A 501 8.91 -11.46 -8.47
C GLY A 501 9.92 -10.39 -8.87
N ASP A 502 10.38 -10.44 -10.12
CA ASP A 502 11.17 -9.36 -10.72
C ASP A 502 10.27 -8.16 -11.08
N ALA A 503 10.47 -7.07 -10.34
CA ALA A 503 9.65 -5.87 -10.42
C ALA A 503 10.13 -4.84 -11.45
N GLU A 504 11.21 -5.12 -12.21
CA GLU A 504 11.90 -4.16 -13.07
C GLU A 504 10.92 -3.40 -14.00
N ARG A 505 9.89 -4.09 -14.50
CA ARG A 505 8.90 -3.52 -15.43
C ARG A 505 7.63 -3.03 -14.76
N GLN A 506 7.06 -3.82 -13.85
CA GLN A 506 5.71 -3.57 -13.33
C GLN A 506 5.68 -2.48 -12.24
N CYS A 507 6.64 -2.50 -11.33
CA CYS A 507 6.66 -1.58 -10.19
C CYS A 507 8.06 -1.42 -9.58
N PRO A 508 9.06 -0.99 -10.35
CA PRO A 508 10.43 -0.96 -9.86
C PRO A 508 10.56 -0.08 -8.60
N GLY A 509 9.83 1.03 -8.53
CA GLY A 509 9.78 1.90 -7.35
C GLY A 509 9.12 1.33 -6.10
N GLN A 510 8.45 0.17 -6.17
CA GLN A 510 7.86 -0.50 -5.02
C GLN A 510 8.66 -1.74 -4.63
N CYS A 511 8.77 -2.70 -5.55
CA CYS A 511 9.32 -4.03 -5.26
C CYS A 511 10.79 -4.21 -5.66
N ALA A 512 11.38 -3.22 -6.34
CA ALA A 512 12.83 -3.07 -6.46
C ALA A 512 13.36 -1.84 -5.69
N TRP A 513 12.54 -1.26 -4.80
CA TRP A 513 12.99 -0.21 -3.91
C TRP A 513 14.07 -0.76 -2.96
N PRO A 514 15.20 -0.07 -2.75
CA PRO A 514 15.47 1.34 -3.07
C PRO A 514 16.21 1.60 -4.40
N PHE A 515 16.33 0.62 -5.30
CA PHE A 515 17.07 0.75 -6.56
C PHE A 515 16.32 1.46 -7.68
N ALA A 516 15.05 1.77 -7.45
CA ALA A 516 14.25 2.61 -8.32
C ALA A 516 13.41 3.59 -7.52
N LYS A 517 13.09 4.71 -8.17
CA LYS A 517 12.40 5.82 -7.52
C LYS A 517 10.98 5.39 -7.14
N PRO A 518 10.58 5.50 -5.86
CA PRO A 518 9.22 5.16 -5.48
C PRO A 518 8.23 6.16 -6.10
N PRO A 519 7.03 5.70 -6.50
CA PRO A 519 5.99 6.59 -7.05
C PRO A 519 5.54 7.66 -6.04
N TYR A 520 5.65 7.36 -4.74
CA TYR A 520 5.32 8.25 -3.63
C TYR A 520 6.42 8.17 -2.55
N GLY A 521 6.80 9.29 -1.94
CA GLY A 521 7.88 9.35 -0.93
C GLY A 521 8.65 10.68 -0.95
N PRO A 522 9.68 10.85 -0.10
CA PRO A 522 10.51 12.06 -0.07
C PRO A 522 11.12 12.31 -1.46
N LYS A 523 10.67 13.36 -2.17
CA LYS A 523 11.09 13.65 -3.56
C LYS A 523 12.52 14.21 -3.69
N GLY A 524 13.37 14.06 -2.67
CA GLY A 524 14.72 14.62 -2.62
C GLY A 524 15.86 13.61 -2.71
N GLU A 525 15.59 12.32 -2.49
CA GLU A 525 16.62 11.28 -2.49
C GLU A 525 16.62 10.51 -3.82
N ALA A 526 17.80 10.36 -4.41
CA ALA A 526 17.98 9.55 -5.60
C ALA A 526 17.83 8.07 -5.26
N ALA A 527 17.33 7.28 -6.21
CA ALA A 527 17.37 5.83 -6.10
C ALA A 527 18.81 5.36 -5.89
N LEU A 528 18.98 4.34 -5.04
CA LEU A 528 20.28 3.73 -4.83
C LEU A 528 20.74 3.03 -6.12
N VAL A 529 22.04 3.03 -6.37
CA VAL A 529 22.59 2.31 -7.52
C VAL A 529 22.59 0.81 -7.18
N PRO A 530 21.99 -0.05 -8.02
CA PRO A 530 21.97 -1.50 -7.79
C PRO A 530 23.39 -2.07 -7.69
N PRO A 531 23.74 -2.84 -6.63
CA PRO A 531 25.11 -3.30 -6.40
C PRO A 531 25.61 -4.29 -7.45
N ASN A 532 24.73 -4.93 -8.21
CA ASN A 532 25.07 -5.82 -9.32
C ASN A 532 24.72 -5.23 -10.69
N GLY A 533 24.28 -3.98 -10.75
CA GLY A 533 23.94 -3.29 -11.99
C GLY A 533 22.65 -3.75 -12.67
N ASP A 534 21.81 -4.55 -12.00
CA ASP A 534 20.53 -5.04 -12.53
C ASP A 534 19.43 -4.81 -11.50
N VAL A 535 18.57 -3.80 -11.75
CA VAL A 535 17.50 -3.37 -10.83
C VAL A 535 16.55 -4.52 -10.50
N GLY A 536 16.22 -5.37 -11.49
CA GLY A 536 15.35 -6.52 -11.31
C GLY A 536 15.96 -7.56 -10.40
N ALA A 537 17.16 -8.05 -10.72
CA ALA A 537 17.83 -9.07 -9.92
C ALA A 537 18.20 -8.58 -8.51
N ASP A 538 18.69 -7.34 -8.38
CA ASP A 538 19.00 -6.77 -7.06
C ASP A 538 17.72 -6.55 -6.22
N GLY A 539 16.61 -6.13 -6.84
CA GLY A 539 15.30 -6.05 -6.20
C GLY A 539 14.76 -7.41 -5.76
N VAL A 540 14.93 -8.44 -6.61
CA VAL A 540 14.59 -9.83 -6.27
C VAL A 540 15.41 -10.30 -5.08
N VAL A 541 16.72 -10.05 -5.01
CA VAL A 541 17.53 -10.44 -3.85
C VAL A 541 17.09 -9.73 -2.57
N ALA A 542 16.82 -8.42 -2.63
CA ALA A 542 16.36 -7.67 -1.46
C ALA A 542 15.03 -8.20 -0.91
N THR A 543 14.08 -8.50 -1.82
CA THR A 543 12.79 -9.11 -1.48
C THR A 543 12.95 -10.54 -0.97
N LEU A 544 13.69 -11.37 -1.71
CA LEU A 544 13.92 -12.77 -1.40
C LEU A 544 14.59 -12.96 -0.04
N ALA A 545 15.54 -12.09 0.33
CA ALA A 545 16.15 -12.13 1.65
C ALA A 545 15.11 -12.03 2.77
N GLY A 546 14.17 -11.08 2.65
CA GLY A 546 13.09 -10.92 3.63
C GLY A 546 12.12 -12.11 3.65
N VAL A 547 11.71 -12.58 2.46
CA VAL A 547 10.80 -13.73 2.33
C VAL A 547 11.44 -15.03 2.83
N LEU A 548 12.72 -15.26 2.55
CA LEU A 548 13.46 -16.42 3.05
C LEU A 548 13.57 -16.40 4.57
N ALA A 549 13.81 -15.22 5.17
CA ALA A 549 13.84 -15.10 6.62
C ALA A 549 12.47 -15.48 7.23
N GLY A 550 11.37 -15.07 6.62
CA GLY A 550 10.02 -15.51 7.00
C GLY A 550 9.85 -17.02 6.85
N ALA A 551 10.17 -17.57 5.67
CA ALA A 551 10.00 -18.99 5.35
C ALA A 551 10.77 -19.92 6.30
N VAL A 552 11.94 -19.51 6.81
CA VAL A 552 12.73 -20.35 7.73
C VAL A 552 12.35 -20.14 9.19
N THR A 553 11.88 -18.95 9.58
CA THR A 553 11.54 -18.63 10.98
C THR A 553 10.07 -18.86 11.30
N ASN A 554 9.20 -18.95 10.29
CA ASN A 554 7.77 -19.15 10.41
C ASN A 554 7.16 -19.96 9.24
N PRO A 555 7.76 -21.09 8.82
CA PRO A 555 7.35 -21.85 7.63
C PRO A 555 5.86 -22.23 7.58
N PHE A 556 5.26 -22.52 8.73
CA PHE A 556 3.87 -23.01 8.85
C PHE A 556 2.95 -22.00 9.54
N GLY A 557 3.41 -20.74 9.70
CA GLY A 557 2.65 -19.65 10.31
C GLY A 557 2.44 -19.77 11.82
N ASP A 558 3.16 -20.64 12.51
CA ASP A 558 3.09 -20.85 13.97
C ASP A 558 4.46 -20.74 14.66
N GLY A 559 5.51 -20.33 13.94
CA GLY A 559 6.86 -20.12 14.44
C GLY A 559 7.03 -18.73 15.07
N TYR A 560 7.86 -17.89 14.47
CA TYR A 560 8.12 -16.54 14.97
C TYR A 560 7.33 -15.48 14.21
N TYR A 561 6.42 -14.81 14.91
CA TYR A 561 5.69 -13.68 14.34
C TYR A 561 5.16 -12.70 15.40
N LEU A 562 4.77 -11.52 14.93
CA LEU A 562 4.01 -10.51 15.64
C LEU A 562 2.73 -10.18 14.86
N GLY A 563 1.61 -10.03 15.58
CA GLY A 563 0.30 -9.78 14.98
C GLY A 563 -0.45 -11.07 14.66
N ASP A 564 -1.51 -10.96 13.86
CA ASP A 564 -2.30 -12.12 13.44
C ASP A 564 -1.54 -13.00 12.45
N LYS A 565 -1.77 -14.31 12.49
CA LYS A 565 -1.10 -15.32 11.66
C LYS A 565 -1.14 -15.00 10.15
N ASP A 566 -2.25 -14.43 9.68
CA ASP A 566 -2.48 -14.13 8.25
C ASP A 566 -2.00 -12.73 7.82
N ALA A 567 -1.46 -11.95 8.76
CA ALA A 567 -0.85 -10.63 8.54
C ALA A 567 0.43 -10.45 9.36
N ALA A 568 1.11 -11.57 9.61
CA ALA A 568 2.23 -11.69 10.53
C ALA A 568 3.42 -10.83 10.10
N LEU A 569 3.96 -10.07 11.05
CA LEU A 569 5.31 -9.52 10.94
C LEU A 569 6.32 -10.54 11.45
N GLU A 570 7.37 -10.71 10.67
CA GLU A 570 8.38 -11.74 10.82
C GLU A 570 9.75 -11.09 10.83
N ALA A 571 10.80 -11.90 10.90
CA ALA A 571 12.17 -11.48 11.20
C ALA A 571 12.65 -10.26 10.37
N CYS A 572 12.29 -10.17 9.09
CA CYS A 572 12.65 -9.03 8.25
C CYS A 572 11.47 -8.11 7.91
N SER A 573 10.23 -8.61 7.82
CA SER A 573 9.08 -7.78 7.48
C SER A 573 8.73 -6.77 8.58
N ALA A 574 9.05 -7.06 9.84
CA ALA A 574 8.98 -6.08 10.93
C ALA A 574 9.91 -4.86 10.75
N CYS A 575 10.92 -5.00 9.90
CA CYS A 575 11.93 -3.99 9.61
C CYS A 575 11.85 -3.49 8.16
N ALA A 576 10.67 -3.57 7.55
CA ALA A 576 10.46 -3.23 6.16
C ALA A 576 11.06 -1.86 5.79
N GLY A 577 11.89 -1.88 4.74
CA GLY A 577 12.52 -0.69 4.17
C GLY A 577 13.78 -0.19 4.89
N ALA A 578 14.20 -0.82 5.99
CA ALA A 578 15.47 -0.51 6.65
C ALA A 578 16.61 -1.36 6.08
N TYR A 579 17.66 -0.72 5.55
CA TYR A 579 18.84 -1.38 5.00
C TYR A 579 20.16 -0.89 5.61
N GLY A 580 20.21 0.35 6.11
CA GLY A 580 21.40 0.94 6.72
C GLY A 580 21.07 1.84 7.91
N SER A 581 22.11 2.34 8.57
CA SER A 581 21.97 3.19 9.74
C SER A 581 21.16 4.46 9.45
N ASP A 582 20.44 4.94 10.47
CA ASP A 582 19.52 6.08 10.36
C ASP A 582 18.40 5.90 9.33
N SER A 583 18.09 4.67 8.91
CA SER A 583 16.94 4.39 8.04
C SER A 583 15.63 4.86 8.67
N TYR A 584 14.74 5.39 7.83
CA TYR A 584 13.38 5.75 8.20
C TYR A 584 12.46 5.51 7.00
N PRO A 585 11.14 5.48 7.15
CA PRO A 585 10.23 5.19 6.03
C PRO A 585 10.47 6.13 4.83
N GLY A 586 10.80 5.55 3.67
CA GLY A 586 11.16 6.28 2.46
C GLY A 586 12.66 6.55 2.28
N TYR A 587 13.50 6.26 3.27
CA TYR A 587 14.96 6.31 3.21
C TYR A 587 15.58 4.98 3.64
N ALA A 588 16.33 4.35 2.74
CA ALA A 588 16.95 3.05 3.00
C ALA A 588 17.98 3.06 4.14
N GLY A 589 18.45 4.24 4.55
CA GLY A 589 19.53 4.42 5.51
C GLY A 589 20.86 4.69 4.83
N LYS A 590 21.88 4.95 5.66
CA LYS A 590 23.26 5.09 5.23
C LYS A 590 23.83 3.71 4.96
N VAL A 591 24.21 3.48 3.71
CA VAL A 591 24.76 2.21 3.23
C VAL A 591 26.15 2.44 2.65
N LEU A 592 26.90 1.36 2.42
CA LEU A 592 28.20 1.43 1.77
C LEU A 592 28.02 1.66 0.27
N VAL A 593 29.00 2.32 -0.34
CA VAL A 593 29.04 2.58 -1.78
C VAL A 593 30.31 1.99 -2.35
N ASP A 594 30.19 1.24 -3.44
CA ASP A 594 31.33 0.74 -4.19
C ASP A 594 31.96 1.89 -5.00
N GLU A 595 33.24 2.17 -4.76
CA GLU A 595 33.92 3.32 -5.39
C GLU A 595 34.05 3.20 -6.92
N THR A 596 33.99 2.00 -7.47
CA THR A 596 34.19 1.74 -8.91
C THR A 596 32.87 1.80 -9.69
N THR A 597 31.82 1.20 -9.12
CA THR A 597 30.51 1.01 -9.77
C THR A 597 29.47 2.01 -9.28
N GLY A 598 29.69 2.65 -8.13
CA GLY A 598 28.68 3.44 -7.42
C GLY A 598 27.62 2.58 -6.72
N GLY A 599 27.69 1.25 -6.83
CA GLY A 599 26.71 0.31 -6.28
C GLY A 599 26.56 0.44 -4.77
N SER A 600 25.31 0.53 -4.31
CA SER A 600 24.96 0.67 -2.90
C SER A 600 24.72 -0.69 -2.25
N TYR A 601 25.40 -0.98 -1.15
CA TYR A 601 25.40 -2.30 -0.52
C TYR A 601 25.58 -2.22 0.99
N ASN A 602 25.22 -3.27 1.70
CA ASN A 602 25.53 -3.44 3.12
C ASN A 602 26.15 -4.81 3.44
N ALA A 603 26.25 -5.70 2.45
CA ALA A 603 26.81 -7.04 2.60
C ALA A 603 27.71 -7.41 1.42
N VAL A 604 28.82 -8.07 1.71
CA VAL A 604 29.65 -8.79 0.73
C VAL A 604 29.42 -10.29 0.87
N GLY A 605 29.27 -11.00 -0.24
CA GLY A 605 29.11 -12.44 -0.25
C GLY A 605 30.16 -13.17 -1.08
N ALA A 606 29.79 -14.39 -1.48
CA ALA A 606 30.59 -15.25 -2.33
C ALA A 606 31.05 -14.52 -3.60
N HIS A 607 32.26 -14.83 -4.04
CA HIS A 607 32.88 -14.24 -5.23
C HIS A 607 33.02 -12.70 -5.19
N GLY A 608 32.93 -12.09 -4.00
CA GLY A 608 33.01 -10.63 -3.83
C GLY A 608 31.73 -9.90 -4.27
N ARG A 609 30.64 -10.63 -4.55
CA ARG A 609 29.35 -10.03 -4.93
C ARG A 609 28.81 -9.19 -3.77
N LYS A 610 28.18 -8.07 -4.11
CA LYS A 610 27.62 -7.12 -3.14
C LYS A 610 26.11 -7.20 -3.14
N TYR A 611 25.52 -7.05 -1.96
CA TYR A 611 24.07 -7.11 -1.77
C TYR A 611 23.59 -6.03 -0.81
N LEU A 612 22.32 -5.70 -0.94
CA LEU A 612 21.59 -4.88 0.02
C LEU A 612 20.55 -5.76 0.71
N LEU A 613 20.83 -6.13 1.95
CA LEU A 613 20.00 -7.07 2.73
C LEU A 613 19.17 -6.31 3.77
N PRO A 614 17.90 -6.68 3.98
CA PRO A 614 17.02 -5.97 4.91
C PRO A 614 17.52 -6.09 6.36
N ALA A 615 17.18 -5.12 7.18
CA ALA A 615 17.39 -5.19 8.61
C ALA A 615 16.65 -6.40 9.22
N VAL A 616 17.23 -6.98 10.26
CA VAL A 616 16.65 -8.11 10.99
C VAL A 616 16.16 -7.61 12.34
N TYR A 617 14.94 -7.96 12.71
CA TYR A 617 14.41 -7.71 14.04
C TYR A 617 15.15 -8.61 15.03
N ASP A 618 15.67 -8.04 16.10
CA ASP A 618 16.27 -8.80 17.18
C ASP A 618 15.24 -8.97 18.31
N PRO A 619 14.71 -10.19 18.55
CA PRO A 619 13.72 -10.43 19.59
C PRO A 619 14.28 -10.19 21.01
N ALA A 620 15.60 -10.26 21.21
CA ALA A 620 16.21 -10.03 22.52
C ALA A 620 16.28 -8.55 22.89
N THR A 621 16.47 -7.68 21.90
CA THR A 621 16.56 -6.22 22.12
C THR A 621 15.31 -5.46 21.69
N SER A 622 14.38 -6.14 21.01
CA SER A 622 13.16 -5.57 20.42
C SER A 622 13.44 -4.44 19.43
N ARG A 623 14.50 -4.59 18.60
CA ARG A 623 14.96 -3.55 17.67
C ARG A 623 15.34 -4.15 16.32
N CYS A 624 15.11 -3.39 15.26
CA CYS A 624 15.67 -3.67 13.94
C CYS A 624 17.17 -3.33 13.91
N THR A 625 17.98 -4.28 13.46
CA THR A 625 19.42 -4.14 13.34
C THR A 625 19.83 -4.23 11.88
N THR A 626 20.59 -3.23 11.42
CA THR A 626 21.22 -3.21 10.09
C THR A 626 22.66 -3.71 10.19
N LEU A 627 23.23 -4.15 9.07
CA LEU A 627 24.64 -4.53 9.01
C LEU A 627 25.60 -3.32 9.12
N VAL A 628 25.13 -2.12 8.76
CA VAL A 628 25.91 -0.87 8.61
C VAL A 628 25.15 0.33 9.14
#